data_AF-A0A662VRA0-F1
#
_entry.id   AF-A0A662VRA0-F1
#
_cell.length_a   1.000
_cell.length_b   1.000
_cell.length_c   1.000
_cell.angle_alpha   90.00
_cell.angle_beta   90.00
_cell.angle_gamma   90.00
#
_symmetry.space_group_name_H-M   'P 1'
#
loop_
_entity.id
_entity.type
_entity.pdbx_description
1 polymer ?
#
loop_
_entity_poly.entity_id
_entity_poly.type
_entity_poly.pdbx_seq_one_letter_code
_entity_poly.pdbx_strand_id
1 'polypeptide(L)'
;DMKHLLDIKPSSGVYIYSSSEAFTEEQEFDFQRLYRWLEHFNFRIYGFEVVVVEGKKLRPRFIRGYHASGHASKSDLRWVIETVDPDVIIPVHTENPAWFVENFENVKVLKNCKSYEV
;
A
#
# COMPACT_ATOMS: atom_id res chain seq x y z
N ASP A 1 -10.95 -13.81 6.85
CA ASP A 1 -11.20 -14.47 5.56
C ASP A 1 -10.52 -15.85 5.45
N MET A 2 -9.18 -15.94 5.52
CA MET A 2 -8.44 -17.23 5.38
C MET A 2 -8.86 -18.37 6.31
N LYS A 3 -9.42 -18.07 7.48
CA LYS A 3 -9.96 -19.07 8.42
C LYS A 3 -11.08 -19.95 7.81
N HIS A 4 -11.82 -19.42 6.85
CA HIS A 4 -12.92 -20.14 6.18
C HIS A 4 -12.41 -21.16 5.15
N LEU A 5 -11.13 -21.13 4.77
CA LEU A 5 -10.56 -22.13 3.88
C LEU A 5 -10.58 -23.54 4.50
N LEU A 6 -10.54 -23.64 5.82
CA LEU A 6 -10.68 -24.92 6.53
C LEU A 6 -12.08 -25.53 6.39
N ASP A 7 -13.10 -24.69 6.23
CA ASP A 7 -14.48 -25.12 6.02
C ASP A 7 -14.73 -25.45 4.55
N ILE A 8 -14.22 -24.60 3.64
CA ILE A 8 -14.40 -24.75 2.18
C ILE A 8 -13.57 -25.92 1.63
N LYS A 9 -12.34 -26.12 2.15
CA LYS A 9 -11.35 -27.12 1.73
C LYS A 9 -11.14 -27.16 0.21
N PRO A 10 -10.72 -26.05 -0.41
CA PRO A 10 -10.47 -26.03 -1.85
C PRO A 10 -9.32 -26.97 -2.22
N SER A 11 -9.41 -27.62 -3.37
CA SER A 11 -8.35 -28.49 -3.91
C SER A 11 -7.21 -27.71 -4.58
N SER A 12 -7.50 -26.51 -5.09
CA SER A 12 -6.55 -25.55 -5.66
C SER A 12 -7.27 -24.23 -5.97
N GLY A 13 -6.53 -23.21 -6.39
CA GLY A 13 -7.10 -21.97 -6.87
C GLY A 13 -6.06 -20.96 -7.33
N VAL A 14 -6.50 -19.75 -7.63
CA VAL A 14 -5.64 -18.59 -7.91
C VAL A 14 -5.87 -17.54 -6.84
N TYR A 15 -4.79 -17.06 -6.23
CA TYR A 15 -4.80 -15.95 -5.29
C TYR A 15 -4.02 -14.78 -5.88
N ILE A 16 -4.69 -13.63 -6.02
CA ILE A 16 -4.09 -12.40 -6.51
C ILE A 16 -3.95 -11.44 -5.33
N TYR A 17 -2.72 -11.16 -4.92
CA TYR A 17 -2.45 -10.14 -3.92
C TYR A 17 -2.39 -8.77 -4.60
N SER A 18 -3.34 -7.90 -4.28
CA SER A 18 -3.49 -6.59 -4.93
C SER A 18 -3.42 -5.39 -3.97
N SER A 19 -2.81 -5.59 -2.80
CA SER A 19 -2.80 -4.61 -1.71
C SER A 19 -1.38 -4.08 -1.43
N SER A 20 -1.20 -3.36 -0.32
CA SER A 20 0.06 -2.71 0.08
C SER A 20 1.17 -3.71 0.44
N GLU A 21 2.42 -3.26 0.34
CA GLU A 21 3.57 -4.05 0.76
C GLU A 21 3.62 -4.24 2.28
N ALA A 22 4.44 -5.18 2.75
CA ALA A 22 4.80 -5.29 4.16
C ALA A 22 5.89 -4.28 4.49
N PHE A 23 5.56 -3.29 5.31
CA PHE A 23 6.47 -2.23 5.77
C PHE A 23 7.03 -2.47 7.18
N THR A 24 6.40 -3.37 7.95
CA THR A 24 6.82 -3.71 9.32
C THR A 24 7.12 -5.20 9.47
N GLU A 25 7.90 -5.56 10.51
CA GLU A 25 8.19 -6.97 10.80
C GLU A 25 6.92 -7.76 11.15
N GLU A 26 5.97 -7.16 11.85
CA GLU A 26 4.67 -7.78 12.14
C GLU A 26 3.93 -8.13 10.84
N GLN A 27 3.92 -7.21 9.88
CA GLN A 27 3.34 -7.46 8.56
C GLN A 27 4.10 -8.57 7.81
N GLU A 28 5.43 -8.66 7.91
CA GLU A 28 6.18 -9.79 7.33
C GLU A 28 5.69 -11.14 7.88
N PHE A 29 5.42 -11.23 9.20
CA PHE A 29 4.88 -12.44 9.81
C PHE A 29 3.45 -12.76 9.33
N ASP A 30 2.62 -11.75 9.13
CA ASP A 30 1.29 -11.93 8.53
C ASP A 30 1.37 -12.53 7.13
N PHE A 31 2.29 -12.05 6.30
CA PHE A 31 2.52 -12.60 4.97
C PHE A 31 3.04 -14.03 5.00
N GLN A 32 3.93 -14.37 5.94
CA GLN A 32 4.36 -15.75 6.11
C GLN A 32 3.17 -16.65 6.44
N ARG A 33 2.28 -16.23 7.33
CA ARG A 33 1.06 -16.97 7.67
C ARG A 33 0.13 -17.13 6.46
N LEU A 34 -0.10 -16.05 5.71
CA LEU A 34 -0.88 -16.08 4.47
C LEU A 34 -0.29 -17.08 3.47
N TYR A 35 1.01 -16.98 3.18
CA TYR A 35 1.70 -17.86 2.25
C TYR A 35 1.55 -19.32 2.62
N ARG A 36 1.72 -19.67 3.91
CA ARG A 36 1.56 -21.06 4.39
C ARG A 36 0.16 -21.61 4.13
N TRP A 37 -0.88 -20.79 4.28
CA TRP A 37 -2.24 -21.20 3.96
C TRP A 37 -2.43 -21.41 2.46
N LEU A 38 -1.91 -20.51 1.63
CA LEU A 38 -2.01 -20.62 0.17
C LEU A 38 -1.27 -21.85 -0.35
N GLU A 39 -0.08 -22.13 0.19
CA GLU A 39 0.72 -23.32 -0.11
C GLU A 39 -0.03 -24.60 0.29
N HIS A 40 -0.59 -24.63 1.52
CA HIS A 40 -1.35 -25.79 2.03
C HIS A 40 -2.54 -26.16 1.13
N PHE A 41 -3.24 -25.16 0.59
CA PHE A 41 -4.39 -25.35 -0.29
C PHE A 41 -4.06 -25.30 -1.79
N ASN A 42 -2.77 -25.40 -2.15
CA ASN A 42 -2.31 -25.48 -3.54
C ASN A 42 -2.80 -24.32 -4.44
N PHE A 43 -2.75 -23.10 -3.92
CA PHE A 43 -3.06 -21.90 -4.68
C PHE A 43 -1.87 -21.46 -5.54
N ARG A 44 -2.14 -21.04 -6.78
CA ARG A 44 -1.20 -20.25 -7.58
C ARG A 44 -1.27 -18.80 -7.15
N ILE A 45 -0.12 -18.22 -6.83
CA ILE A 45 -0.02 -16.88 -6.23
C ILE A 45 0.46 -15.87 -7.28
N TYR A 46 -0.19 -14.72 -7.34
CA TYR A 46 0.22 -13.55 -8.11
C TYR A 46 0.31 -12.31 -7.21
N GLY A 47 1.14 -11.34 -7.58
CA GLY A 47 1.34 -10.08 -6.85
C GLY A 47 2.45 -10.11 -5.80
N PHE A 48 2.88 -11.28 -5.34
CA PHE A 48 4.09 -11.45 -4.55
C PHE A 48 4.67 -12.86 -4.71
N GLU A 49 5.92 -13.01 -4.31
CA GLU A 49 6.59 -14.29 -4.14
C GLU A 49 7.29 -14.33 -2.79
N VAL A 50 7.62 -15.53 -2.30
CA VAL A 50 8.35 -15.68 -1.04
C VAL A 50 9.77 -16.12 -1.33
N VAL A 51 10.73 -15.34 -0.82
CA VAL A 51 12.16 -15.62 -0.95
C VAL A 51 12.75 -16.04 0.39
N VAL A 52 13.73 -16.94 0.35
CA VAL A 52 14.53 -17.31 1.51
C VAL A 52 15.69 -16.34 1.61
N VAL A 53 15.77 -15.60 2.70
CA VAL A 53 16.92 -14.75 3.05
C VAL A 53 17.85 -15.47 4.02
N GLU A 54 19.08 -14.98 4.13
CA GLU A 54 20.13 -15.56 5.00
C GLU A 54 19.57 -15.89 6.39
N GLY A 55 19.81 -17.12 6.86
CA GLY A 55 19.25 -17.63 8.12
C GLY A 55 17.88 -18.31 8.02
N LYS A 56 17.40 -18.67 6.81
CA LYS A 56 16.13 -19.40 6.56
C LYS A 56 14.85 -18.58 6.86
N LYS A 57 14.94 -17.26 7.01
CA LYS A 57 13.74 -16.41 7.16
C LYS A 57 13.04 -16.29 5.80
N LEU A 58 11.72 -16.44 5.80
CA LEU A 58 10.90 -16.23 4.61
C LEU A 58 10.49 -14.76 4.55
N ARG A 59 10.70 -14.10 3.40
CA ARG A 59 10.23 -12.73 3.19
C ARG A 59 9.40 -12.59 1.91
N PRO A 60 8.31 -11.81 1.94
CA PRO A 60 7.59 -11.48 0.72
C PRO A 60 8.42 -10.53 -0.15
N ARG A 61 8.50 -10.81 -1.44
CA ARG A 61 8.97 -9.92 -2.49
C ARG A 61 7.79 -9.57 -3.38
N PHE A 62 7.43 -8.31 -3.44
CA PHE A 62 6.24 -7.85 -4.15
C PHE A 62 6.50 -7.69 -5.65
N ILE A 63 5.54 -8.12 -6.46
CA ILE A 63 5.61 -8.04 -7.92
C ILE A 63 4.86 -6.78 -8.35
N ARG A 64 5.54 -5.92 -9.11
CA ARG A 64 4.94 -4.70 -9.65
C ARG A 64 3.74 -5.01 -10.55
N GLY A 65 2.78 -4.09 -10.60
CA GLY A 65 1.60 -4.16 -11.47
C GLY A 65 0.36 -4.77 -10.82
N TYR A 66 0.47 -5.30 -9.60
CA TYR A 66 -0.67 -5.80 -8.85
C TYR A 66 -1.11 -4.86 -7.72
N HIS A 67 -0.30 -3.87 -7.34
CA HIS A 67 -0.70 -2.93 -6.31
C HIS A 67 -1.79 -1.97 -6.82
N ALA A 68 -2.97 -2.03 -6.21
CA ALA A 68 -4.01 -1.03 -6.41
C ALA A 68 -3.96 -0.04 -5.24
N SER A 69 -3.39 1.15 -5.47
CA SER A 69 -3.35 2.22 -4.47
C SER A 69 -4.75 2.81 -4.28
N GLY A 70 -5.19 2.96 -3.04
CA GLY A 70 -6.39 3.73 -2.69
C GLY A 70 -6.16 5.25 -2.68
N HIS A 71 -4.90 5.70 -2.83
CA HIS A 71 -4.53 7.11 -2.88
C HIS A 71 -4.07 7.51 -4.29
N ALA A 72 -4.34 8.76 -4.65
CA ALA A 72 -3.87 9.38 -5.88
C ALA A 72 -2.34 9.36 -5.96
N SER A 73 -1.80 9.05 -7.15
CA SER A 73 -0.36 9.13 -7.40
C SER A 73 0.13 10.59 -7.41
N LYS A 74 1.45 10.82 -7.38
CA LYS A 74 2.01 12.18 -7.49
C LYS A 74 1.58 12.90 -8.77
N SER A 75 1.51 12.19 -9.89
CA SER A 75 1.04 12.73 -11.17
C SER A 75 -0.45 13.05 -11.12
N ASP A 76 -1.26 12.19 -10.51
CA ASP A 76 -2.70 12.44 -10.37
C ASP A 76 -2.96 13.64 -9.43
N LEU A 77 -2.22 13.74 -8.32
CA LEU A 77 -2.30 14.89 -7.42
C LEU A 77 -1.93 16.19 -8.14
N ARG A 78 -0.84 16.19 -8.91
CA ARG A 78 -0.48 17.34 -9.75
C ARG A 78 -1.57 17.70 -10.73
N TRP A 79 -2.07 16.72 -11.47
CA TRP A 79 -3.14 16.91 -12.43
C TRP A 79 -4.40 17.50 -11.76
N VAL A 80 -4.81 16.98 -10.61
CA VAL A 80 -5.96 17.51 -9.85
C VAL A 80 -5.72 18.96 -9.43
N ILE A 81 -4.57 19.26 -8.84
CA ILE A 81 -4.25 20.61 -8.35
C ILE A 81 -4.23 21.62 -9.51
N GLU A 82 -3.55 21.28 -10.62
CA GLU A 82 -3.44 22.14 -11.79
C GLU A 82 -4.79 22.30 -12.52
N THR A 83 -5.66 21.30 -12.45
CA THR A 83 -7.01 21.36 -13.05
C THR A 83 -7.97 22.20 -12.20
N VAL A 84 -7.90 22.07 -10.88
CA VAL A 84 -8.76 22.81 -9.95
C VAL A 84 -8.32 24.27 -9.80
N ASP A 85 -7.03 24.54 -9.92
CA ASP A 85 -6.40 25.85 -9.72
C ASP A 85 -6.84 26.54 -8.41
N PRO A 86 -6.58 25.92 -7.24
CA PRO A 86 -7.07 26.44 -5.96
C PRO A 86 -6.30 27.69 -5.52
N ASP A 87 -6.98 28.65 -4.87
CA ASP A 87 -6.34 29.83 -4.28
C ASP A 87 -5.38 29.48 -3.12
N VAL A 88 -5.64 28.39 -2.40
CA VAL A 88 -4.82 27.92 -1.26
C VAL A 88 -4.74 26.39 -1.24
N ILE A 89 -3.52 25.87 -1.07
CA ILE A 89 -3.27 24.42 -0.93
C ILE A 89 -2.85 24.12 0.51
N ILE A 90 -3.60 23.25 1.20
CA ILE A 90 -3.26 22.80 2.56
C ILE A 90 -2.99 21.29 2.53
N PRO A 91 -1.72 20.84 2.47
CA PRO A 91 -1.41 19.41 2.48
C PRO A 91 -1.73 18.80 3.85
N VAL A 92 -2.55 17.76 3.85
CA VAL A 92 -2.90 16.96 5.03
C VAL A 92 -2.67 15.48 4.77
N HIS A 93 -2.58 14.67 5.83
CA HIS A 93 -2.41 13.22 5.74
C HIS A 93 -1.20 12.79 4.86
N THR A 94 -0.09 13.53 4.97
CA THR A 94 1.18 13.25 4.30
C THR A 94 2.34 13.41 5.27
N GLU A 95 3.35 12.54 5.18
CA GLU A 95 4.61 12.68 5.92
C GLU A 95 5.59 13.63 5.24
N ASN A 96 5.33 13.99 3.97
CA ASN A 96 6.18 14.89 3.18
C ASN A 96 5.39 16.10 2.67
N PRO A 97 5.07 17.07 3.53
CA PRO A 97 4.43 18.32 3.11
C PRO A 97 5.36 19.21 2.29
N ALA A 98 6.68 19.06 2.42
CA ALA A 98 7.68 19.86 1.71
C ALA A 98 7.57 19.70 0.19
N TRP A 99 7.23 18.49 -0.29
CA TRP A 99 6.99 18.26 -1.72
C TRP A 99 5.93 19.21 -2.30
N PHE A 100 4.87 19.54 -1.57
CA PHE A 100 3.86 20.49 -2.06
C PHE A 100 4.45 21.89 -2.21
N VAL A 101 5.19 22.36 -1.19
CA VAL A 101 5.82 23.69 -1.19
C VAL A 101 6.84 23.84 -2.33
N GLU A 102 7.56 22.77 -2.67
CA GLU A 102 8.54 22.77 -3.76
C GLU A 102 7.90 22.75 -5.16
N ASN A 103 6.64 22.29 -5.28
CA ASN A 103 6.02 21.96 -6.57
C ASN A 103 4.84 22.87 -6.94
N PHE A 104 4.29 23.62 -6.00
CA PHE A 104 3.14 24.49 -6.20
C PHE A 104 3.33 25.82 -5.49
N GLU A 105 2.71 26.85 -6.03
CA GLU A 105 2.59 28.13 -5.37
C GLU A 105 1.51 28.03 -4.25
N ASN A 106 1.28 29.10 -3.49
CA ASN A 106 0.12 29.22 -2.59
C ASN A 106 -0.13 28.08 -1.55
N VAL A 107 0.92 27.33 -1.18
CA VAL A 107 0.86 26.26 -0.17
C VAL A 107 0.92 26.81 1.26
N LYS A 108 0.06 26.30 2.14
CA LYS A 108 0.05 26.56 3.59
C LYS A 108 0.20 25.26 4.36
N VAL A 109 1.38 25.04 4.93
CA VAL A 109 1.63 23.88 5.81
C VAL A 109 1.18 24.22 7.23
N LEU A 110 0.16 23.52 7.72
CA LEU A 110 -0.37 23.70 9.07
C LEU A 110 0.20 22.65 10.03
N LYS A 111 0.34 23.04 11.30
CA LYS A 111 0.58 22.09 12.41
C LYS A 111 -0.75 21.58 12.94
N ASN A 112 -0.73 20.41 13.58
CA ASN A 112 -1.91 19.85 14.24
C ASN A 112 -2.57 20.90 15.16
N CYS A 113 -3.90 20.96 15.10
CA CYS A 113 -4.73 21.89 15.85
C CYS A 113 -4.53 23.39 15.51
N LYS A 114 -3.94 23.71 14.35
CA LYS A 114 -3.91 25.09 13.82
C LYS A 114 -5.02 25.30 12.80
N SER A 115 -5.61 26.49 12.82
CA SER A 115 -6.59 26.96 11.85
C SER A 115 -5.95 27.91 10.84
N TYR A 116 -6.62 28.05 9.69
CA TYR A 116 -6.32 29.03 8.67
C TYR A 116 -7.63 29.74 8.31
N GLU A 117 -7.63 31.06 8.37
CA GLU A 117 -8.76 31.91 7.95
C GLU A 117 -8.48 32.41 6.53
N VAL A 118 -9.50 32.35 5.68
CA VAL A 118 -9.47 32.74 4.26
C VAL A 118 -10.22 34.04 4.09
#